data_AF-A0A1V4UPS1-F1
#
_entry.id   AF-A0A1V4UPS1-F1
#
_cell.length_a   1.000
_cell.length_b   1.000
_cell.length_c   1.000
_cell.angle_alpha   90.00
_cell.angle_beta   90.00
_cell.angle_gamma   90.00
#
_symmetry.space_group_name_H-M   'P 1'
#
loop_
_entity.id
_entity.type
_entity.pdbx_description
1 polymer ?
#
loop_
_entity_poly.entity_id
_entity_poly.type
_entity_poly.pdbx_seq_one_letter_code
_entity_poly.pdbx_strand_id
1 'polypeptide(L)'
;MPEVTDDERGRRVFQIHRDMAVEKAIARLRESLGQDWKIYSSTDIDLLKYMLGESWISMDRRRWEGFIFTRLSKEDIDEIIRTAKEVKRKERLESDAVMHVAEILSRGSQLR
;
A
#
# COMPACT_ATOMS: atom_id res chain seq x y z
N MET A 1 -19.41 32.25 -0.35
CA MET A 1 -18.92 30.87 -0.56
C MET A 1 -17.44 30.89 -0.20
N PRO A 2 -16.93 30.03 0.70
CA PRO A 2 -15.50 30.03 0.94
C PRO A 2 -14.82 29.45 -0.30
N GLU A 3 -13.86 30.20 -0.83
CA GLU A 3 -13.08 29.84 -2.00
C GLU A 3 -12.17 28.69 -1.59
N VAL A 4 -12.36 27.52 -2.20
CA VAL A 4 -11.46 26.37 -2.00
C VAL A 4 -10.08 26.83 -2.41
N THR A 5 -9.17 26.92 -1.45
CA THR A 5 -7.82 27.44 -1.70
C THR A 5 -7.03 26.46 -2.56
N ASP A 6 -6.08 26.95 -3.37
CA ASP A 6 -5.26 26.10 -4.25
C ASP A 6 -4.55 24.97 -3.47
N ASP A 7 -4.26 25.20 -2.20
CA ASP A 7 -3.72 24.21 -1.25
C ASP A 7 -4.69 23.05 -0.96
N GLU A 8 -5.98 23.34 -0.76
CA GLU A 8 -7.01 22.30 -0.58
C GLU A 8 -7.19 21.48 -1.84
N ARG A 9 -7.14 22.15 -3.01
CA ARG A 9 -7.19 21.49 -4.31
C ARG A 9 -5.97 20.58 -4.50
N GLY A 10 -4.78 21.05 -4.16
CA GLY A 10 -3.53 20.27 -4.23
C GLY A 10 -3.57 19.03 -3.33
N ARG A 11 -3.98 19.18 -2.07
CA ARG A 11 -4.16 18.05 -1.13
C ARG A 11 -5.14 17.02 -1.66
N ARG A 12 -6.27 17.46 -2.23
CA ARG A 12 -7.28 16.55 -2.79
C ARG A 12 -6.75 15.78 -3.98
N VAL A 13 -6.05 16.45 -4.90
CA VAL A 13 -5.42 15.78 -6.07
C VAL A 13 -4.39 14.75 -5.60
N PHE A 14 -3.58 15.08 -4.59
CA PHE A 14 -2.60 14.17 -4.02
C PHE A 14 -3.27 12.90 -3.44
N GLN A 15 -4.32 13.05 -2.64
CA GLN A 15 -5.09 11.92 -2.09
C GLN A 15 -5.70 11.05 -3.19
N ILE A 16 -6.29 11.66 -4.22
CA ILE A 16 -6.86 10.92 -5.36
C ILE A 16 -5.78 10.09 -6.06
N HIS A 17 -4.60 10.66 -6.32
CA HIS A 17 -3.50 9.92 -6.96
C HIS A 17 -3.00 8.76 -6.10
N ARG A 18 -2.87 8.97 -4.79
CA ARG A 18 -2.51 7.90 -3.84
C ARG A 18 -3.54 6.78 -3.90
N ASP A 19 -4.82 7.10 -3.72
CA ASP A 19 -5.88 6.10 -3.66
C ASP A 19 -6.00 5.34 -4.99
N MET A 20 -5.88 6.02 -6.13
CA MET A 20 -5.81 5.37 -7.45
C MET A 20 -4.60 4.43 -7.60
N ALA A 21 -3.43 4.81 -7.08
CA ALA A 21 -2.24 3.98 -7.13
C ALA A 21 -2.39 2.72 -6.27
N VAL A 22 -2.97 2.88 -5.07
CA VAL A 22 -3.27 1.77 -4.15
C VAL A 22 -4.30 0.82 -4.75
N GLU A 23 -5.41 1.32 -5.30
CA GLU A 23 -6.42 0.45 -5.92
C GLU A 23 -5.87 -0.35 -7.09
N LYS A 24 -4.98 0.24 -7.91
CA LYS A 24 -4.27 -0.49 -8.97
C LYS A 24 -3.39 -1.60 -8.42
N ALA A 25 -2.66 -1.35 -7.33
CA ALA A 25 -1.84 -2.38 -6.68
C ALA A 25 -2.72 -3.52 -6.14
N ILE A 26 -3.82 -3.19 -5.45
CA ILE A 26 -4.79 -4.17 -4.94
C ILE A 26 -5.39 -5.02 -6.07
N ALA A 27 -5.76 -4.41 -7.19
CA ALA A 27 -6.27 -5.14 -8.35
C ALA A 27 -5.25 -6.17 -8.85
N ARG A 28 -3.98 -5.80 -8.96
CA ARG A 28 -2.91 -6.71 -9.38
C ARG A 28 -2.65 -7.84 -8.37
N LEU A 29 -2.69 -7.55 -7.07
CA LEU A 29 -2.55 -8.57 -6.02
C LEU A 29 -3.70 -9.57 -6.08
N ARG A 30 -4.94 -9.08 -6.23
CA ARG A 30 -6.13 -9.91 -6.36
C ARG A 30 -6.07 -10.82 -7.58
N GLU A 31 -5.66 -10.29 -8.73
CA GLU A 31 -5.48 -11.09 -9.95
C GLU A 31 -4.41 -12.16 -9.75
N SER A 32 -3.28 -11.81 -9.13
CA SER A 32 -2.15 -12.71 -8.90
C SER A 32 -2.46 -13.86 -7.94
N LEU A 33 -3.17 -13.59 -6.85
CA LEU A 33 -3.51 -14.60 -5.85
C LEU A 33 -4.72 -15.46 -6.24
N GLY A 34 -5.56 -14.99 -7.17
CA GLY A 34 -6.72 -15.75 -7.63
C GLY A 34 -7.68 -16.14 -6.51
N GLN A 35 -7.83 -17.45 -6.25
CA GLN A 35 -8.73 -17.94 -5.19
C GLN A 35 -8.24 -17.63 -3.78
N ASP A 36 -6.92 -17.57 -3.57
CA ASP A 36 -6.34 -17.30 -2.25
C ASP A 36 -6.69 -15.89 -1.76
N TRP A 37 -7.02 -14.96 -2.66
CA TRP A 37 -7.51 -13.63 -2.28
C TRP A 37 -8.76 -13.69 -1.38
N LYS A 38 -9.60 -14.72 -1.52
CA LYS A 38 -10.87 -14.84 -0.76
C LYS A 38 -10.67 -15.10 0.73
N ILE A 39 -9.47 -15.46 1.17
CA ILE A 39 -9.18 -15.68 2.60
C ILE A 39 -9.13 -14.36 3.37
N TYR A 40 -8.87 -13.25 2.69
CA TYR A 40 -8.71 -11.94 3.31
C TYR A 40 -10.07 -11.30 3.59
N SER A 41 -10.28 -10.91 4.85
CA SER A 41 -11.46 -10.15 5.24
C SER A 41 -11.42 -8.73 4.66
N SER A 42 -12.56 -8.03 4.65
CA SER A 42 -12.59 -6.61 4.29
C SER A 42 -11.63 -5.79 5.15
N THR A 43 -11.56 -6.10 6.45
CA THR A 43 -10.65 -5.45 7.40
C THR A 43 -9.18 -5.69 7.04
N ASP A 44 -8.81 -6.91 6.62
CA ASP A 44 -7.44 -7.20 6.18
C ASP A 44 -7.10 -6.43 4.90
N ILE A 45 -8.05 -6.33 3.96
CA ILE A 45 -7.89 -5.55 2.73
C ILE A 45 -7.75 -4.05 3.05
N ASP A 46 -8.52 -3.52 3.99
CA ASP A 46 -8.41 -2.11 4.42
C ASP A 46 -7.06 -1.82 5.09
N LEU A 47 -6.56 -2.76 5.89
CA LEU A 47 -5.23 -2.67 6.51
C LEU A 47 -4.11 -2.73 5.47
N LEU A 48 -4.24 -3.59 4.47
CA LEU A 48 -3.32 -3.67 3.34
C LEU A 48 -3.32 -2.35 2.54
N LYS A 49 -4.50 -1.83 2.19
CA LYS A 49 -4.65 -0.53 1.50
C LYS A 49 -4.01 0.61 2.29
N TYR A 50 -4.24 0.65 3.59
CA TYR A 50 -3.62 1.63 4.48
C TYR A 50 -2.10 1.58 4.39
N MET A 51 -1.47 0.41 4.59
CA MET A 51 -0.01 0.30 4.53
C MET A 51 0.57 0.61 3.15
N LEU A 52 -0.12 0.20 2.08
CA LEU A 52 0.27 0.57 0.71
C LEU A 52 0.18 2.08 0.47
N GLY A 53 -0.84 2.74 1.02
CA GLY A 53 -1.00 4.19 0.95
C GLY A 53 0.10 4.95 1.66
N GLU A 54 0.42 4.56 2.91
CA GLU A 54 1.52 5.18 3.66
C GLU A 54 2.88 4.92 2.99
N SER A 55 3.07 3.71 2.45
CA SER A 55 4.25 3.37 1.66
C SER A 55 4.37 4.25 0.42
N TRP A 56 3.28 4.45 -0.33
CA TRP A 56 3.25 5.33 -1.50
C TRP A 56 3.63 6.78 -1.16
N ILE A 57 3.15 7.30 -0.03
CA ILE A 57 3.50 8.66 0.45
C ILE A 57 5.00 8.77 0.74
N SER A 58 5.59 7.73 1.32
CA SER A 58 6.98 7.73 1.77
C SER A 58 8.03 7.63 0.66
N MET A 59 7.62 7.33 -0.57
CA MET A 59 8.54 7.07 -1.68
C MET A 59 8.24 7.90 -2.92
N ASP A 60 9.23 8.02 -3.80
CA ASP A 60 9.03 8.68 -5.06
C ASP A 60 8.15 7.84 -6.01
N ARG A 61 7.45 8.55 -6.90
CA ARG A 61 6.52 7.93 -7.84
C ARG A 61 7.17 6.89 -8.77
N ARG A 62 8.43 7.09 -9.18
CA ARG A 62 9.12 6.17 -10.10
C ARG A 62 9.41 4.85 -9.41
N ARG A 63 9.84 4.90 -8.16
CA ARG A 63 10.06 3.70 -7.34
C ARG A 63 8.78 2.89 -7.18
N TRP A 64 7.66 3.54 -6.86
CA TRP A 64 6.36 2.86 -6.77
C TRP A 64 5.95 2.20 -8.09
N GLU A 65 6.06 2.93 -9.20
CA GLU A 65 5.70 2.42 -10.54
C GLU A 65 6.59 1.26 -10.98
N GLY A 66 7.80 1.13 -10.42
CA GLY A 66 8.73 0.02 -10.67
C GLY A 66 8.39 -1.28 -9.94
N PHE A 67 7.47 -1.27 -8.96
CA PHE A 67 7.12 -2.49 -8.23
C PHE A 67 6.24 -3.42 -9.05
N ILE A 68 6.59 -4.71 -9.00
CA ILE A 68 5.85 -5.79 -9.66
C ILE A 68 4.97 -6.49 -8.61
N PHE A 69 3.81 -5.90 -8.31
CA PHE A 69 2.89 -6.41 -7.29
C PHE A 69 2.43 -7.86 -7.52
N THR A 70 2.39 -8.33 -8.77
CA THR A 70 2.05 -9.73 -9.11
C THR A 70 3.11 -10.75 -8.70
N ARG A 71 4.23 -10.33 -8.11
CA ARG A 71 5.27 -11.22 -7.60
C ARG A 71 5.26 -11.35 -6.07
N LEU A 72 4.43 -10.57 -5.38
CA LEU A 72 4.28 -10.71 -3.93
C LEU A 72 3.57 -12.02 -3.63
N SER A 73 4.17 -12.81 -2.74
CA SER A 73 3.57 -14.05 -2.29
C SER A 73 2.44 -13.78 -1.30
N LYS A 74 1.68 -14.82 -0.96
CA LYS A 74 0.70 -14.76 0.13
C LYS A 74 1.37 -14.35 1.45
N GLU A 75 2.55 -14.90 1.72
CA GLU A 75 3.32 -14.61 2.93
C GLU A 75 3.75 -13.14 2.99
N ASP A 76 4.15 -12.54 1.87
CA ASP A 76 4.45 -11.10 1.80
C ASP A 76 3.22 -10.26 2.16
N ILE A 77 2.04 -10.65 1.67
CA ILE A 77 0.78 -9.95 1.93
C ILE A 77 0.36 -10.13 3.41
N ASP A 78 0.47 -11.33 3.95
CA ASP A 78 0.23 -11.63 5.36
C ASP A 78 1.17 -10.82 6.27
N GLU A 79 2.44 -10.67 5.89
CA GLU A 79 3.44 -9.87 6.61
C GLU A 79 3.07 -8.37 6.61
N ILE A 80 2.62 -7.82 5.48
CA ILE A 80 2.14 -6.44 5.40
C ILE A 80 0.90 -6.22 6.29
N ILE A 81 -0.07 -7.13 6.23
CA ILE A 81 -1.30 -7.03 7.04
C ILE A 81 -0.98 -7.14 8.54
N ARG A 82 -0.09 -8.04 8.94
CA ARG A 82 0.37 -8.16 10.33
C ARG A 82 1.04 -6.86 10.79
N THR A 83 1.93 -6.31 9.97
CA THR A 83 2.59 -5.03 10.24
C THR A 83 1.57 -3.90 10.42
N ALA A 84 0.53 -3.85 9.59
CA ALA A 84 -0.56 -2.89 9.74
C ALA A 84 -1.29 -3.03 11.08
N LYS A 85 -1.56 -4.28 11.52
CA LYS A 85 -2.21 -4.57 12.81
C LYS A 85 -1.37 -4.09 13.99
N GLU A 86 -0.06 -4.29 13.95
CA GLU A 86 0.89 -3.80 14.96
C GLU A 86 0.84 -2.26 15.06
N VAL A 87 0.82 -1.57 13.93
CA VAL A 87 0.67 -0.10 13.89
C VAL A 87 -0.67 0.33 14.51
N LYS A 88 -1.79 -0.30 14.14
CA LYS A 88 -3.11 0.04 14.71
C LYS A 88 -3.19 -0.24 16.22
N ARG A 89 -2.45 -1.23 16.71
CA ARG A 89 -2.31 -1.54 18.15
C ARG A 89 -1.30 -0.64 18.87
N LYS A 90 -0.59 0.22 18.14
CA LYS A 90 0.50 1.07 18.64
C LYS A 90 1.69 0.27 19.20
N GLU A 91 1.86 -0.96 18.71
CA GLU A 91 2.98 -1.85 19.05
C GLU A 91 4.21 -1.56 18.16
N ARG A 92 4.00 -0.85 17.05
CA ARG A 92 5.04 -0.45 16.09
C ARG A 92 4.80 0.97 15.59
N LEU A 93 5.88 1.73 15.39
CA LEU A 93 5.80 3.05 14.76
C LEU A 93 5.46 2.92 13.27
N GLU A 94 4.64 3.84 12.77
CA GLU A 94 4.22 3.86 11.36
C GLU A 94 5.43 4.03 10.42
N SER A 95 6.40 4.88 10.78
CA SER A 95 7.64 5.05 10.02
C SER A 95 8.40 3.74 9.83
N ASP A 96 8.54 2.95 10.89
CA ASP A 96 9.29 1.69 10.87
C ASP A 96 8.53 0.60 10.12
N ALA A 97 7.20 0.62 10.22
CA ALA A 97 6.31 -0.23 9.45
C ALA A 97 6.39 0.08 7.95
N VAL A 98 6.39 1.36 7.58
CA VAL A 98 6.49 1.81 6.19
C VAL A 98 7.83 1.43 5.56
N MET A 99 8.94 1.62 6.27
CA MET A 99 10.26 1.17 5.77
C MET A 99 10.28 -0.33 5.51
N HIS A 100 9.74 -1.12 6.45
CA HIS A 100 9.69 -2.58 6.34
C HIS A 100 8.77 -3.04 5.19
N VAL A 101 7.61 -2.41 5.02
CA VAL A 101 6.74 -2.71 3.87
C VAL A 101 7.44 -2.36 2.55
N ALA A 102 8.16 -1.24 2.49
CA ALA A 102 8.94 -0.89 1.31
C ALA A 102 10.03 -1.94 0.97
N GLU A 103 10.62 -2.58 1.97
CA GLU A 103 11.55 -3.71 1.76
C GLU A 103 10.82 -4.92 1.17
N ILE A 104 9.66 -5.31 1.71
CA ILE A 104 8.81 -6.39 1.18
C ILE A 104 8.46 -6.12 -0.29
N LEU A 105 7.96 -4.92 -0.60
CA LEU A 105 7.63 -4.51 -1.97
C LEU A 105 8.85 -4.57 -2.91
N SER A 106 10.05 -4.30 -2.38
CA SER A 106 11.29 -4.34 -3.15
C SER A 106 11.75 -5.76 -3.47
N ARG A 107 11.38 -6.78 -2.67
CA ARG A 107 11.72 -8.20 -2.92
C ARG A 107 11.19 -8.69 -4.27
N GLY A 108 10.00 -8.24 -4.67
CA GLY A 108 9.39 -8.58 -5.97
C GLY A 108 10.02 -7.86 -7.18
N SER A 109 10.72 -6.75 -6.95
CA SER A 109 11.28 -5.88 -8.00
C SER A 109 12.71 -6.20 -8.45
N GLN A 110 13.42 -7.13 -7.80
CA GLN A 110 14.77 -7.49 -8.25
C GLN A 110 14.72 -8.27 -9.58
N LEU A 111 15.04 -7.55 -10.66
CA LEU A 111 15.49 -8.12 -11.93
C LEU A 111 16.77 -8.96 -11.66
N ARG A 112 16.76 -10.21 -12.12
CA ARG A 112 17.99 -10.83 -12.62
C ARG A 112 18.18 -10.38 -14.05
#